data_AF-A0AAD0E400-F1
#
_entry.id   AF-A0AAD0E400-F1
#
_cell.length_a   1.000
_cell.length_b   1.000
_cell.length_c   1.000
_cell.angle_alpha   90.00
_cell.angle_beta   90.00
_cell.angle_gamma   90.00
#
_symmetry.space_group_name_H-M   'P 1'
#
loop_
_entity.id
_entity.type
_entity.pdbx_description
1 polymer ?
#
loop_
_entity_poly.entity_id
_entity_poly.type
_entity_poly.pdbx_seq_one_letter_code
_entity_poly.pdbx_strand_id
1 'polypeptide(L)'
;MKFDNALQSFLDHLTIERGLSSNSISAYRRDLAKFSDFLDKEKLDFERLSEDEIISFEVWLKGLGMAVTSINRNISALKSFYKYLAQEFSTNNPVSAVLSSKVPRRLPKALTIKEITSLIDSTKREGDPISLRDHAIIELLYGTGARVSEIVGIDINDFAQSDVEGNPITTLKLRGKGSKERIVPLGSFAKNALHEYLVRIRPNLLSKSKSAKAETALFLNQRGSRLSRQSAWQMISDAADSTGLSGKVSPHVFRHSYATHLLDGGADIRVVQELLGHASVTTTQIYTLITIDKVREAYATAHPRAN
;
A
#
# COMPACT_ATOMS: atom_id res chain seq x y z
N MET A 1 -8.84 -24.13 26.99
CA MET A 1 -9.62 -23.91 25.74
C MET A 1 -8.91 -24.62 24.57
N LYS A 2 -9.54 -24.88 23.41
CA LYS A 2 -8.81 -25.35 22.21
C LYS A 2 -8.24 -24.16 21.44
N PHE A 3 -7.01 -24.27 20.91
CA PHE A 3 -6.35 -23.18 20.18
C PHE A 3 -7.21 -22.63 19.04
N ASP A 4 -7.83 -23.49 18.22
CA ASP A 4 -8.66 -23.06 17.09
C ASP A 4 -9.85 -22.19 17.52
N ASN A 5 -10.48 -22.52 18.65
CA ASN A 5 -11.59 -21.74 19.18
C ASN A 5 -11.11 -20.37 19.68
N ALA A 6 -9.97 -20.35 20.38
CA ALA A 6 -9.33 -19.13 20.85
C ALA A 6 -8.95 -18.22 19.68
N LEU A 7 -8.35 -18.80 18.64
CA LEU A 7 -7.98 -18.13 17.39
C LEU A 7 -9.22 -17.56 16.70
N GLN A 8 -10.28 -18.35 16.56
CA GLN A 8 -11.49 -17.87 15.89
C GLN A 8 -12.14 -16.71 16.67
N SER A 9 -12.27 -16.82 18.00
CA SER A 9 -12.76 -15.73 18.86
C SER A 9 -11.91 -14.46 18.72
N PHE A 10 -10.58 -14.60 18.69
CA PHE A 10 -9.69 -13.47 18.46
C PHE A 10 -9.88 -12.83 17.08
N LEU A 11 -10.03 -13.62 16.02
CA LEU A 11 -10.26 -13.09 14.67
C LEU A 11 -11.62 -12.39 14.56
N ASP A 12 -12.63 -12.88 15.27
CA ASP A 12 -13.94 -12.24 15.35
C ASP A 12 -13.87 -10.90 16.10
N HIS A 13 -13.16 -10.86 17.24
CA HIS A 13 -12.85 -9.60 17.93
C HIS A 13 -12.12 -8.60 17.01
N LEU A 14 -11.10 -9.05 16.27
CA LEU A 14 -10.38 -8.20 15.30
C LEU A 14 -11.31 -7.66 14.19
N THR A 15 -12.32 -8.43 13.81
CA THR A 15 -13.25 -8.10 12.73
C THR A 15 -14.36 -7.16 13.21
N ILE A 16 -15.04 -7.53 14.29
CA ILE A 16 -16.26 -6.90 14.78
C ILE A 16 -15.92 -5.68 15.63
N GLU A 17 -15.06 -5.84 16.64
CA GLU A 17 -14.78 -4.77 17.59
C GLU A 17 -13.69 -3.82 17.08
N ARG A 18 -12.66 -4.36 16.40
CA ARG A 18 -11.55 -3.53 15.87
C ARG A 18 -11.71 -3.11 14.42
N GLY A 19 -12.71 -3.60 13.71
CA GLY A 19 -13.02 -3.21 12.33
C GLY A 19 -11.87 -3.42 11.35
N LEU A 20 -11.00 -4.41 11.57
CA LEU A 20 -9.84 -4.63 10.72
C LEU A 20 -10.24 -5.13 9.33
N SER A 21 -9.53 -4.67 8.30
CA SER A 21 -9.75 -5.13 6.92
C SER A 21 -9.55 -6.65 6.79
N SER A 22 -10.28 -7.29 5.88
CA SER A 22 -10.15 -8.73 5.54
C SER A 22 -8.69 -9.18 5.29
N ASN A 23 -7.90 -8.34 4.62
CA ASN A 23 -6.47 -8.61 4.40
C ASN A 23 -5.64 -8.67 5.70
N SER A 24 -5.97 -7.82 6.67
CA SER A 24 -5.30 -7.83 7.99
C SER A 24 -5.69 -9.09 8.76
N ILE A 25 -6.98 -9.44 8.80
CA ILE A 25 -7.48 -10.68 9.43
C ILE A 25 -6.83 -11.91 8.81
N SER A 26 -6.76 -11.96 7.47
CA SER A 26 -6.09 -13.04 6.73
C SER A 26 -4.59 -13.14 7.05
N ALA A 27 -3.92 -12.01 7.32
CA ALA A 27 -2.52 -12.03 7.76
C ALA A 27 -2.36 -12.59 9.18
N TYR A 28 -3.18 -12.16 10.14
CA TYR A 28 -3.19 -12.74 11.49
C TYR A 28 -3.45 -14.25 11.46
N ARG A 29 -4.45 -14.70 10.68
CA ARG A 29 -4.75 -16.13 10.53
C ARG A 29 -3.55 -16.93 10.01
N ARG A 30 -2.87 -16.46 8.96
CA ARG A 30 -1.68 -17.13 8.39
C ARG A 30 -0.48 -17.16 9.34
N ASP A 31 -0.31 -16.13 10.17
CA ASP A 31 0.80 -16.05 11.09
C ASP A 31 0.55 -16.92 12.33
N LEU A 32 -0.67 -16.90 12.87
CA LEU A 32 -1.07 -17.75 14.00
C LEU A 32 -1.23 -19.23 13.61
N ALA A 33 -1.51 -19.54 12.34
CA ALA A 33 -1.47 -20.93 11.85
C ALA A 33 -0.07 -21.56 12.01
N LYS A 34 1.01 -20.81 11.74
CA LYS A 34 2.38 -21.32 11.96
C LYS A 34 2.67 -21.60 13.42
N PHE A 35 2.06 -20.81 14.31
CA PHE A 35 2.16 -21.06 15.74
C PHE A 35 1.38 -22.32 16.13
N SER A 36 0.19 -22.54 15.57
CA SER A 36 -0.53 -23.82 15.71
C SER A 36 0.33 -25.01 15.28
N ASP A 37 0.95 -24.92 14.09
CA ASP A 37 1.82 -26.00 13.57
C ASP A 37 2.99 -26.29 14.52
N PHE A 38 3.56 -25.25 15.14
CA PHE A 38 4.62 -25.39 16.14
C PHE A 38 4.11 -26.05 17.43
N LEU A 39 2.96 -25.63 17.95
CA LEU A 39 2.33 -26.23 19.13
C LEU A 39 2.05 -27.71 18.91
N ASP A 40 1.49 -28.08 17.75
CA ASP A 40 1.16 -29.46 17.42
C ASP A 40 2.42 -30.32 17.28
N LYS A 41 3.47 -29.77 16.66
CA LYS A 41 4.75 -30.47 16.48
C LYS A 41 5.44 -30.75 17.81
N GLU A 42 5.51 -29.76 18.69
CA GLU A 42 6.17 -29.85 19.99
C GLU A 42 5.23 -30.40 21.09
N LYS A 43 3.96 -30.64 20.76
CA LYS A 43 2.88 -31.11 21.66
C LYS A 43 2.68 -30.20 22.88
N LEU A 44 2.69 -28.89 22.65
CA LEU A 44 2.61 -27.88 23.68
C LEU A 44 1.18 -27.35 23.87
N ASP A 45 0.87 -26.96 25.10
CA ASP A 45 -0.39 -26.29 25.44
C ASP A 45 -0.21 -24.76 25.41
N PHE A 46 -0.94 -24.09 24.53
CA PHE A 46 -0.84 -22.63 24.36
C PHE A 46 -1.22 -21.85 25.62
N GLU A 47 -2.02 -22.41 26.53
CA GLU A 47 -2.39 -21.73 27.79
C GLU A 47 -1.28 -21.80 28.85
N ARG A 48 -0.31 -22.71 28.69
CA ARG A 48 0.71 -23.04 29.69
C ARG A 48 2.14 -22.86 29.19
N LEU A 49 2.33 -22.00 28.20
CA LEU A 49 3.67 -21.72 27.70
C LEU A 49 4.49 -20.86 28.65
N SER A 50 5.78 -21.13 28.65
CA SER A 50 6.88 -20.35 29.20
C SER A 50 7.47 -19.42 28.13
N GLU A 51 8.29 -18.46 28.57
CA GLU A 51 9.02 -17.58 27.64
C GLU A 51 10.00 -18.37 26.75
N ASP A 52 10.62 -19.42 27.28
CA ASP A 52 11.58 -20.27 26.55
C ASP A 52 10.93 -21.02 25.38
N GLU A 53 9.66 -21.43 25.51
CA GLU A 53 8.91 -22.05 24.42
C GLU A 53 8.56 -21.04 23.32
N ILE A 54 8.37 -19.76 23.67
CA ILE A 54 8.19 -18.69 22.68
C ILE A 54 9.51 -18.38 21.96
N ILE A 55 10.64 -18.40 22.67
CA ILE A 55 11.97 -18.29 22.05
C ILE A 55 12.21 -19.48 21.13
N SER A 56 11.81 -20.68 21.52
CA SER A 56 11.89 -21.90 20.70
C SER A 56 11.04 -21.79 19.43
N PHE A 57 9.85 -21.17 19.51
CA PHE A 57 9.06 -20.83 18.33
C PHE A 57 9.81 -19.86 17.39
N GLU A 58 10.48 -18.84 17.91
CA GLU A 58 11.31 -17.94 17.08
C GLU A 58 12.44 -18.70 16.38
N VAL A 59 13.13 -19.59 17.09
CA VAL A 59 14.18 -20.46 16.54
C VAL A 59 13.62 -21.39 15.46
N TRP A 60 12.44 -21.97 15.69
CA TRP A 60 11.77 -22.82 14.70
C TRP A 60 11.44 -22.04 13.42
N LEU A 61 10.93 -20.81 13.53
CA LEU A 61 10.68 -19.95 12.37
C LEU A 61 11.98 -19.61 11.61
N LYS A 62 13.11 -19.43 12.31
CA LYS A 62 14.43 -19.26 11.68
C LYS A 62 14.85 -20.53 10.93
N GLY A 63 14.61 -21.70 11.52
CA GLY A 63 14.86 -23.01 10.89
C GLY A 63 14.08 -23.25 9.60
N LEU A 64 12.92 -22.59 9.44
CA LEU A 64 12.15 -22.57 8.19
C LEU A 64 12.70 -21.61 7.13
N GLY A 65 13.83 -20.94 7.38
CA GLY A 65 14.44 -19.98 6.45
C GLY A 65 13.65 -18.67 6.30
N MET A 66 12.79 -18.32 7.25
CA MET A 66 11.98 -17.10 7.17
C MET A 66 12.83 -15.84 7.36
N ALA A 67 12.50 -14.80 6.59
CA ALA A 67 13.11 -13.48 6.78
C ALA A 67 12.78 -12.91 8.17
N VAL A 68 13.73 -12.22 8.80
CA VAL A 68 13.59 -11.63 10.15
C VAL A 68 12.35 -10.73 10.26
N THR A 69 11.99 -10.01 9.20
CA THR A 69 10.76 -9.20 9.14
C THR A 69 9.49 -10.03 9.20
N SER A 70 9.47 -11.19 8.56
CA SER A 70 8.36 -12.15 8.63
C SER A 70 8.27 -12.76 10.03
N ILE A 71 9.41 -13.11 10.65
CA ILE A 71 9.47 -13.63 12.01
C ILE A 71 8.89 -12.61 13.00
N ASN A 72 9.37 -11.35 12.94
CA ASN A 72 8.85 -10.27 13.79
C ASN A 72 7.34 -10.04 13.61
N ARG A 73 6.81 -10.25 12.40
CA ARG A 73 5.37 -10.17 12.14
C ARG A 73 4.60 -11.29 12.84
N ASN A 74 5.12 -12.51 12.81
CA ASN A 74 4.54 -13.65 13.55
C ASN A 74 4.55 -13.37 15.06
N ILE A 75 5.67 -12.90 15.62
CA ILE A 75 5.75 -12.53 17.04
C ILE A 75 4.77 -11.39 17.38
N SER A 76 4.60 -10.40 16.49
CA SER A 76 3.62 -9.32 16.70
C SER A 76 2.17 -9.81 16.66
N ALA A 77 1.86 -10.77 15.77
CA ALA A 77 0.55 -11.43 15.74
C ALA A 77 0.31 -12.19 17.05
N LEU A 78 1.31 -12.91 17.53
CA LEU A 78 1.27 -13.68 18.77
C LEU A 78 1.08 -12.79 20.00
N LYS A 79 1.80 -11.66 20.09
CA LYS A 79 1.61 -10.64 21.14
C LYS A 79 0.19 -10.10 21.17
N SER A 80 -0.38 -9.82 20.00
CA SER A 80 -1.75 -9.31 19.90
C SER A 80 -2.78 -10.36 20.34
N PHE A 81 -2.53 -11.63 19.98
CA PHE A 81 -3.36 -12.76 20.38
C PHE A 81 -3.33 -12.99 21.89
N TYR A 82 -2.15 -13.13 22.51
CA TYR A 82 -2.05 -13.32 23.97
C TYR A 82 -2.50 -12.10 24.77
N LYS A 83 -2.34 -10.88 24.24
CA LYS A 83 -2.92 -9.69 24.86
C LYS A 83 -4.45 -9.78 24.90
N TYR A 84 -5.09 -10.21 23.81
CA TYR A 84 -6.53 -10.43 23.78
C TYR A 84 -6.95 -11.54 24.75
N LEU A 85 -6.25 -12.68 24.78
CA LEU A 85 -6.58 -13.77 25.71
C LEU A 85 -6.44 -13.36 27.18
N ALA A 86 -5.41 -12.58 27.51
CA ALA A 86 -5.25 -12.03 28.85
C ALA A 86 -6.39 -11.08 29.23
N GLN A 87 -6.94 -10.33 28.27
CA GLN A 87 -8.04 -9.38 28.50
C GLN A 87 -9.41 -10.08 28.63
N GLU A 88 -9.72 -11.00 27.72
CA GLU A 88 -11.04 -11.65 27.67
C GLU A 88 -11.15 -12.89 28.57
N PHE A 89 -10.05 -13.62 28.76
CA PHE A 89 -10.05 -14.92 29.43
C PHE A 89 -9.08 -15.01 30.61
N SER A 90 -8.46 -13.89 31.02
CA SER A 90 -7.47 -13.84 32.10
C SER A 90 -6.31 -14.85 31.94
N THR A 91 -5.97 -15.19 30.70
CA THR A 91 -4.86 -16.12 30.40
C THR A 91 -3.50 -15.47 30.67
N ASN A 92 -2.50 -16.27 31.07
CA ASN A 92 -1.12 -15.81 31.17
C ASN A 92 -0.60 -15.32 29.80
N ASN A 93 0.25 -14.28 29.80
CA ASN A 93 0.85 -13.73 28.58
C ASN A 93 2.37 -13.97 28.55
N PRO A 94 2.82 -15.14 28.04
CA PRO A 94 4.23 -15.51 27.98
C PRO A 94 5.01 -14.74 26.90
N VAL A 95 4.34 -13.88 26.12
CA VAL A 95 4.95 -13.15 25.00
C VAL A 95 5.20 -11.68 25.35
N SER A 96 4.85 -11.28 26.59
CA SER A 96 4.93 -9.89 27.04
C SER A 96 6.37 -9.36 27.10
N ALA A 97 7.32 -10.17 27.55
CA ALA A 97 8.75 -9.82 27.66
C ALA A 97 9.58 -10.11 26.39
N VAL A 98 9.04 -10.87 25.44
CA VAL A 98 9.77 -11.30 24.23
C VAL A 98 10.10 -10.10 23.35
N LEU A 99 11.39 -9.79 23.18
CA LEU A 99 11.84 -8.68 22.34
C LEU A 99 11.83 -9.09 20.86
N SER A 100 11.44 -8.15 19.98
CA SER A 100 11.54 -8.39 18.53
C SER A 100 12.98 -8.26 18.07
N SER A 101 13.42 -9.17 17.20
CA SER A 101 14.74 -9.13 16.58
C SER A 101 14.97 -7.80 15.84
N LYS A 102 16.11 -7.15 16.06
CA LYS A 102 16.45 -5.88 15.39
C LYS A 102 16.60 -6.13 13.88
N VAL A 103 15.74 -5.53 13.08
CA VAL A 103 15.89 -5.47 11.62
C VAL A 103 16.64 -4.19 11.29
N PRO A 104 17.82 -4.25 10.65
CA PRO A 104 18.45 -3.04 10.13
C PRO A 104 17.49 -2.37 9.15
N ARG A 105 17.04 -1.15 9.47
CA ARG A 105 16.24 -0.35 8.53
C ARG A 105 17.16 0.09 7.40
N ARG A 106 17.15 -0.65 6.29
CA ARG A 106 17.53 -0.06 5.01
C ARG A 106 16.36 0.79 4.57
N LEU A 107 16.45 2.10 4.74
CA LEU A 107 15.55 3.01 4.02
C LEU A 107 15.81 2.76 2.54
N PRO A 108 14.81 2.34 1.74
CA PRO A 108 14.96 2.31 0.30
C PRO A 108 15.34 3.73 -0.12
N LYS A 109 16.48 3.91 -0.79
CA LYS A 109 16.81 5.22 -1.35
C LYS A 109 15.75 5.55 -2.39
N ALA A 110 15.23 6.78 -2.37
CA ALA A 110 14.41 7.30 -3.46
C ALA A 110 15.15 7.11 -4.79
N LEU A 111 14.41 6.83 -5.86
CA LEU A 111 14.96 6.92 -7.21
C LEU A 111 15.26 8.38 -7.50
N THR A 112 16.38 8.65 -8.17
CA THR A 112 16.65 9.98 -8.71
C THR A 112 15.59 10.37 -9.74
N ILE A 113 15.42 11.67 -10.00
CA ILE A 113 14.51 12.17 -11.04
C ILE A 113 14.80 11.51 -12.40
N LYS A 114 16.08 11.34 -12.75
CA LYS A 114 16.48 10.67 -14.00
C LYS A 114 16.05 9.20 -14.05
N GLU A 115 16.27 8.45 -12.96
CA GLU A 115 15.88 7.04 -12.87
C GLU A 115 14.36 6.87 -12.98
N ILE A 116 13.59 7.66 -12.24
CA ILE A 116 12.13 7.52 -12.26
C ILE A 116 11.51 7.99 -13.58
N THR A 117 12.04 9.03 -14.21
CA THR A 117 11.61 9.46 -15.54
C THR A 117 11.95 8.40 -16.59
N SER A 118 13.17 7.86 -16.60
CA SER A 118 13.54 6.78 -17.51
C SER A 118 12.65 5.54 -17.32
N LEU A 119 12.34 5.18 -16.08
CA LEU A 119 11.43 4.08 -15.78
C LEU A 119 10.03 4.33 -16.32
N ILE A 120 9.45 5.51 -16.06
CA ILE A 120 8.13 5.90 -16.55
C ILE A 120 8.08 5.92 -18.08
N ASP A 121 9.12 6.42 -18.74
CA ASP A 121 9.13 6.52 -20.20
C ASP A 121 9.29 5.14 -20.85
N SER A 122 10.03 4.23 -20.22
CA SER A 122 10.21 2.84 -20.68
C SER A 122 8.92 2.03 -20.77
N THR A 123 7.85 2.47 -20.09
CA THR A 123 6.58 1.76 -20.09
C THR A 123 5.86 1.88 -21.43
N LYS A 124 6.14 2.91 -22.23
CA LYS A 124 5.57 3.06 -23.58
C LYS A 124 6.36 2.19 -24.54
N ARG A 125 5.78 1.04 -24.90
CA ARG A 125 6.41 0.08 -25.80
C ARG A 125 5.84 0.24 -27.20
N GLU A 126 6.72 0.48 -28.17
CA GLU A 126 6.34 0.55 -29.58
C GLU A 126 5.67 -0.75 -30.03
N GLY A 127 4.61 -0.64 -30.82
CA GLY A 127 3.85 -1.80 -31.31
C GLY A 127 2.96 -2.49 -30.26
N ASP A 128 2.96 -2.04 -29.01
CA ASP A 128 2.12 -2.59 -27.94
C ASP A 128 1.16 -1.52 -27.37
N PRO A 129 -0.07 -1.39 -27.91
CA PRO A 129 -1.02 -0.39 -27.44
C PRO A 129 -1.39 -0.53 -25.96
N ILE A 130 -1.37 -1.74 -25.37
CA ILE A 130 -1.71 -1.92 -23.95
C ILE A 130 -0.74 -1.18 -23.03
N SER A 131 0.47 -0.90 -23.52
CA SER A 131 1.52 -0.21 -22.80
C SER A 131 1.13 1.21 -22.39
N LEU A 132 0.17 1.86 -23.08
CA LEU A 132 -0.40 3.15 -22.66
C LEU A 132 -1.18 3.05 -21.33
N ARG A 133 -1.81 1.91 -21.05
CA ARG A 133 -2.41 1.64 -19.73
C ARG A 133 -1.32 1.57 -18.66
N ASP A 134 -0.28 0.79 -18.94
CA ASP A 134 0.81 0.55 -18.00
C ASP A 134 1.53 1.89 -17.68
N HIS A 135 1.74 2.70 -18.70
CA HIS A 135 2.24 4.07 -18.57
C HIS A 135 1.35 4.94 -17.68
N ALA A 136 0.03 4.98 -17.93
CA ALA A 136 -0.90 5.76 -17.10
C ALA A 136 -0.91 5.32 -15.62
N ILE A 137 -0.77 4.02 -15.35
CA ILE A 137 -0.70 3.49 -13.98
C ILE A 137 0.57 3.94 -13.27
N ILE A 138 1.73 3.80 -13.93
CA ILE A 138 3.04 4.12 -13.34
C ILE A 138 3.20 5.64 -13.19
N GLU A 139 2.73 6.40 -14.18
CA GLU A 139 2.66 7.87 -14.13
C GLU A 139 1.80 8.34 -12.94
N LEU A 140 0.62 7.74 -12.73
CA LEU A 140 -0.21 8.07 -11.56
C LEU A 140 0.44 7.68 -10.23
N LEU A 141 1.10 6.52 -10.15
CA LEU A 141 1.79 6.09 -8.93
C LEU A 141 2.82 7.12 -8.49
N TYR A 142 3.62 7.61 -9.44
CA TYR A 142 4.59 8.67 -9.16
C TYR A 142 3.90 10.01 -8.91
N GLY A 143 3.08 10.49 -9.86
CA GLY A 143 2.49 11.82 -9.84
C GLY A 143 1.55 12.12 -8.67
N THR A 144 1.07 11.08 -7.95
CA THR A 144 0.15 11.23 -6.81
C THR A 144 0.66 10.64 -5.49
N GLY A 145 1.80 9.94 -5.52
CA GLY A 145 2.28 9.16 -4.37
C GLY A 145 1.30 8.09 -3.88
N ALA A 146 0.32 7.68 -4.70
CA ALA A 146 -0.69 6.70 -4.33
C ALA A 146 -0.09 5.31 -4.06
N ARG A 147 -0.76 4.55 -3.20
CA ARG A 147 -0.48 3.11 -3.07
C ARG A 147 -1.05 2.37 -4.27
N VAL A 148 -0.43 1.26 -4.67
CA VAL A 148 -0.98 0.41 -5.75
C VAL A 148 -2.42 -0.03 -5.49
N SER A 149 -2.78 -0.31 -4.23
CA SER A 149 -4.16 -0.64 -3.87
C SER A 149 -5.15 0.51 -4.10
N GLU A 150 -4.69 1.75 -3.95
CA GLU A 150 -5.50 2.94 -4.21
C GLU A 150 -5.67 3.09 -5.73
N ILE A 151 -4.58 2.98 -6.52
CA ILE A 151 -4.61 3.10 -7.99
C ILE A 151 -5.56 2.09 -8.65
N VAL A 152 -5.45 0.80 -8.32
CA VAL A 152 -6.33 -0.21 -8.92
C VAL A 152 -7.78 -0.11 -8.42
N GLY A 153 -8.01 0.65 -7.34
CA GLY A 153 -9.31 0.91 -6.74
C GLY A 153 -10.04 2.14 -7.29
N ILE A 154 -9.40 2.95 -8.15
CA ILE A 154 -10.00 4.17 -8.71
C ILE A 154 -11.19 3.84 -9.61
N ASP A 155 -12.24 4.66 -9.51
CA ASP A 155 -13.35 4.73 -10.45
C ASP A 155 -13.24 5.98 -11.35
N ILE A 156 -13.88 5.96 -12.52
CA ILE A 156 -13.93 7.12 -13.43
C ILE A 156 -14.54 8.35 -12.74
N ASN A 157 -15.47 8.15 -11.80
CA ASN A 157 -16.13 9.25 -11.10
C ASN A 157 -15.31 9.81 -9.93
N ASP A 158 -14.10 9.29 -9.69
CA ASP A 158 -13.20 9.81 -8.65
C ASP A 158 -12.37 11.01 -9.13
N PHE A 159 -12.47 11.39 -10.41
CA PHE A 159 -11.88 12.62 -10.94
C PHE A 159 -12.85 13.80 -10.77
N ALA A 160 -12.30 14.94 -10.38
CA ALA A 160 -13.02 16.21 -10.38
C ALA A 160 -12.21 17.28 -11.10
N GLN A 161 -12.89 18.06 -11.94
CA GLN A 161 -12.34 19.27 -12.52
C GLN A 161 -12.90 20.47 -11.78
N SER A 162 -12.02 21.38 -11.37
CA SER A 162 -12.38 22.64 -10.74
C SER A 162 -11.59 23.75 -11.39
N ASP A 163 -12.24 24.89 -11.61
CA ASP A 163 -11.56 26.11 -12.02
C ASP A 163 -11.24 26.94 -10.77
N VAL A 164 -9.97 27.25 -10.58
CA VAL A 164 -9.52 28.16 -9.53
C VAL A 164 -8.67 29.22 -10.19
N GLU A 165 -9.20 30.45 -10.22
CA GLU A 165 -8.54 31.64 -10.79
C GLU A 165 -8.20 31.51 -12.29
N GLY A 166 -9.06 30.85 -13.07
CA GLY A 166 -8.89 30.68 -14.52
C GLY A 166 -7.92 29.55 -14.91
N ASN A 167 -7.45 28.77 -13.93
CA ASN A 167 -6.58 27.63 -14.15
C ASN A 167 -7.36 26.32 -13.91
N PRO A 168 -7.65 25.52 -14.96
CA PRO A 168 -8.36 24.26 -14.80
C PRO A 168 -7.48 23.24 -14.07
N ILE A 169 -7.92 22.83 -12.89
CA ILE A 169 -7.27 21.81 -12.08
C ILE A 169 -8.04 20.51 -12.24
N THR A 170 -7.31 19.42 -12.45
CA THR A 170 -7.87 18.08 -12.29
C THR A 170 -7.37 17.50 -10.99
N THR A 171 -8.30 17.04 -10.16
CA THR A 171 -8.00 16.35 -8.91
C THR A 171 -8.49 14.92 -8.97
N LEU A 172 -7.87 14.07 -8.17
CA LEU A 172 -8.21 12.66 -8.03
C LEU A 172 -8.49 12.35 -6.56
N LYS A 173 -9.59 11.66 -6.31
CA LYS A 173 -9.94 11.14 -4.99
C LYS A 173 -9.32 9.75 -4.78
N LEU A 174 -8.53 9.60 -3.72
CA LEU A 174 -7.90 8.35 -3.34
C LEU A 174 -8.48 7.82 -2.02
N ARG A 175 -8.85 6.54 -1.99
CA ARG A 175 -9.42 5.86 -0.81
C ARG A 175 -8.39 4.96 -0.12
N GLY A 176 -7.94 5.35 1.07
CA GLY A 176 -6.98 4.64 1.90
C GLY A 176 -7.58 3.57 2.81
N LYS A 177 -6.76 3.01 3.71
CA LYS A 177 -7.20 2.03 4.72
C LYS A 177 -8.19 2.68 5.70
N GLY A 178 -9.31 2.00 5.98
CA GLY A 178 -10.34 2.50 6.88
C GLY A 178 -11.25 3.57 6.26
N SER A 179 -11.45 3.51 4.93
CA SER A 179 -12.31 4.43 4.17
C SER A 179 -11.92 5.91 4.24
N LYS A 180 -10.68 6.22 4.65
CA LYS A 180 -10.16 7.60 4.62
C LYS A 180 -9.96 8.04 3.18
N GLU A 181 -10.61 9.12 2.79
CA GLU A 181 -10.44 9.72 1.47
C GLU A 181 -9.44 10.88 1.54
N ARG A 182 -8.69 11.09 0.46
CA ARG A 182 -7.89 12.31 0.25
C ARG A 182 -7.97 12.73 -1.20
N ILE A 183 -7.81 14.03 -1.46
CA ILE A 183 -7.80 14.60 -2.80
C ILE A 183 -6.36 14.97 -3.14
N VAL A 184 -5.92 14.58 -4.34
CA VAL A 184 -4.58 14.90 -4.85
C VAL A 184 -4.69 15.60 -6.21
N PRO A 185 -3.86 16.63 -6.48
CA PRO A 185 -3.81 17.25 -7.80
C PRO A 185 -3.15 16.32 -8.82
N LEU A 186 -3.53 16.45 -10.10
CA LEU A 186 -2.90 15.76 -11.21
C LEU A 186 -2.10 16.73 -12.08
N GLY A 187 -0.80 16.47 -12.21
CA GLY A 187 0.07 17.16 -13.17
C GLY A 187 -0.25 16.83 -14.62
N SER A 188 0.31 17.61 -15.56
CA SER A 188 0.06 17.47 -17.00
C SER A 188 0.42 16.08 -17.54
N PHE A 189 1.55 15.50 -17.09
CA PHE A 189 2.00 14.19 -17.53
C PHE A 189 1.00 13.10 -17.17
N ALA A 190 0.48 13.11 -15.93
CA ALA A 190 -0.56 12.19 -15.49
C ALA A 190 -1.88 12.39 -16.27
N LYS A 191 -2.28 13.65 -16.52
CA LYS A 191 -3.46 13.97 -17.32
C LYS A 191 -3.32 13.43 -18.75
N ASN A 192 -2.18 13.66 -19.39
CA ASN A 192 -1.90 13.22 -20.75
C ASN A 192 -1.87 11.68 -20.85
N ALA A 193 -1.16 11.01 -19.94
CA ALA A 193 -1.10 9.56 -19.91
C ALA A 193 -2.49 8.92 -19.70
N LEU A 194 -3.30 9.50 -18.81
CA LEU A 194 -4.68 9.07 -18.60
C LEU A 194 -5.57 9.28 -19.82
N HIS A 195 -5.48 10.46 -20.44
CA HIS A 195 -6.24 10.76 -21.65
C HIS A 195 -5.96 9.75 -22.77
N GLU A 196 -4.68 9.48 -23.03
CA GLU A 196 -4.24 8.49 -24.02
C GLU A 196 -4.80 7.09 -23.74
N TYR A 197 -4.76 6.63 -22.50
CA TYR A 197 -5.36 5.36 -22.10
C TYR A 197 -6.89 5.36 -22.24
N LEU A 198 -7.57 6.40 -21.75
CA LEU A 198 -9.03 6.50 -21.74
C LEU A 198 -9.62 6.55 -23.15
N VAL A 199 -8.93 7.20 -24.09
CA VAL A 199 -9.38 7.35 -25.47
C VAL A 199 -9.00 6.14 -26.32
N ARG A 200 -7.74 5.69 -26.25
CA ARG A 200 -7.20 4.72 -27.23
C ARG A 200 -7.37 3.27 -26.81
N ILE A 201 -7.38 2.99 -25.50
CA ILE A 201 -7.24 1.62 -24.98
C ILE A 201 -8.47 1.16 -24.21
N ARG A 202 -8.94 1.98 -23.25
CA ARG A 202 -10.02 1.58 -22.34
C ARG A 202 -11.31 1.14 -23.07
N PRO A 203 -11.79 1.79 -24.15
CA PRO A 203 -13.02 1.39 -24.82
C PRO A 203 -12.96 -0.05 -25.36
N ASN A 204 -11.82 -0.41 -25.97
CA ASN A 204 -11.56 -1.76 -26.49
C ASN A 204 -11.39 -2.83 -25.40
N LEU A 205 -10.94 -2.44 -24.20
CA LEU A 205 -10.92 -3.35 -23.06
C LEU A 205 -12.32 -3.51 -22.45
N LEU A 206 -13.07 -2.42 -22.36
CA LEU A 206 -14.41 -2.41 -21.78
C LEU A 206 -15.39 -3.25 -22.61
N SER A 207 -15.29 -3.21 -23.95
CA SER A 207 -16.13 -4.03 -24.85
C SER A 207 -15.97 -5.55 -24.64
N LYS A 208 -14.86 -5.98 -24.02
CA LYS A 208 -14.61 -7.39 -23.65
C LYS A 208 -15.17 -7.75 -22.28
N SER A 209 -15.62 -6.77 -21.50
CA SER A 209 -16.13 -6.99 -20.15
C SER A 209 -17.43 -7.79 -20.19
N LYS A 210 -17.56 -8.72 -19.23
CA LYS A 210 -18.81 -9.45 -18.96
C LYS A 210 -19.54 -8.93 -17.72
N SER A 211 -19.07 -7.84 -17.11
CA SER A 211 -19.57 -7.33 -15.84
C SER A 211 -19.79 -5.83 -15.87
N ALA A 212 -20.98 -5.39 -15.45
CA ALA A 212 -21.30 -3.98 -15.24
C ALA A 212 -20.36 -3.30 -14.23
N LYS A 213 -19.77 -4.05 -13.27
CA LYS A 213 -18.79 -3.50 -12.32
C LYS A 213 -17.49 -3.02 -12.96
N ALA A 214 -17.21 -3.42 -14.21
CA ALA A 214 -16.07 -2.91 -14.95
C ALA A 214 -16.31 -1.52 -15.55
N GLU A 215 -17.57 -1.11 -15.72
CA GLU A 215 -17.91 0.18 -16.33
C GLU A 215 -17.40 1.35 -15.50
N THR A 216 -17.44 1.24 -14.16
CA THR A 216 -16.95 2.29 -13.26
C THR A 216 -15.44 2.26 -13.09
N ALA A 217 -14.80 1.09 -13.23
CA ALA A 217 -13.38 0.92 -12.96
C ALA A 217 -12.52 1.72 -13.95
N LEU A 218 -11.59 2.52 -13.44
CA LEU A 218 -10.67 3.27 -14.29
C LEU A 218 -9.76 2.32 -15.08
N PHE A 219 -9.02 1.46 -14.37
CA PHE A 219 -8.06 0.55 -14.96
C PHE A 219 -8.61 -0.87 -15.14
N LEU A 220 -8.55 -1.35 -16.38
CA LEU A 220 -9.00 -2.67 -16.79
C LEU A 220 -7.81 -3.59 -17.15
N ASN A 221 -7.97 -4.87 -16.85
CA ASN A 221 -7.09 -5.91 -17.38
C ASN A 221 -7.43 -6.22 -18.85
N GLN A 222 -6.62 -7.06 -19.50
CA GLN A 222 -6.82 -7.42 -20.92
C GLN A 222 -8.15 -8.15 -21.21
N ARG A 223 -8.80 -8.70 -20.17
CA ARG A 223 -10.12 -9.36 -20.23
C ARG A 223 -11.28 -8.41 -19.90
N GLY A 224 -11.02 -7.11 -19.75
CA GLY A 224 -12.05 -6.10 -19.46
C GLY A 224 -12.54 -6.07 -18.00
N SER A 225 -11.93 -6.81 -17.07
CA SER A 225 -12.26 -6.71 -15.64
C SER A 225 -11.36 -5.70 -14.92
N ARG A 226 -11.74 -5.23 -13.73
CA ARG A 226 -10.87 -4.35 -12.91
C ARG A 226 -9.47 -4.94 -12.76
N LEU A 227 -8.46 -4.09 -12.89
CA LEU A 227 -7.06 -4.47 -12.75
C LEU A 227 -6.76 -4.97 -11.33
N SER A 228 -5.94 -6.01 -11.22
CA SER A 228 -5.50 -6.53 -9.92
C SER A 228 -4.23 -5.84 -9.45
N ARG A 229 -4.00 -5.84 -8.12
CA ARG A 229 -2.73 -5.38 -7.53
C ARG A 229 -1.53 -6.16 -8.06
N GLN A 230 -1.70 -7.47 -8.30
CA GLN A 230 -0.64 -8.33 -8.83
C GLN A 230 -0.26 -7.93 -10.25
N SER A 231 -1.25 -7.63 -11.10
CA SER A 231 -1.00 -7.15 -12.46
C SER A 231 -0.28 -5.80 -12.47
N ALA A 232 -0.68 -4.86 -11.60
CA ALA A 232 0.02 -3.59 -11.46
C ALA A 232 1.46 -3.78 -10.94
N TRP A 233 1.69 -4.73 -10.04
CA TRP A 233 3.03 -5.07 -9.58
C TRP A 233 3.90 -5.64 -10.70
N GLN A 234 3.34 -6.51 -11.55
CA GLN A 234 4.06 -7.03 -12.72
C GLN A 234 4.50 -5.91 -13.66
N MET A 235 3.61 -4.97 -13.97
CA MET A 235 3.96 -3.80 -14.81
C MET A 235 5.12 -2.98 -14.23
N ILE A 236 5.15 -2.81 -12.91
CA ILE A 236 6.25 -2.13 -12.22
C ILE A 236 7.55 -2.93 -12.34
N SER A 237 7.48 -4.27 -12.18
CA SER A 237 8.64 -5.15 -12.32
C SER A 237 9.19 -5.07 -13.74
N ASP A 238 8.33 -5.21 -14.75
CA ASP A 238 8.72 -5.19 -16.16
C ASP A 238 9.40 -3.85 -16.54
N ALA A 239 8.89 -2.72 -16.04
CA ALA A 239 9.50 -1.40 -16.24
C ALA A 239 10.81 -1.21 -15.48
N ALA A 240 10.95 -1.84 -14.30
CA ALA A 240 12.21 -1.82 -13.56
C ALA A 240 13.28 -2.68 -14.25
N ASP A 241 12.88 -3.83 -14.80
CA ASP A 241 13.77 -4.74 -15.52
C ASP A 241 14.29 -4.10 -16.81
N SER A 242 13.42 -3.43 -17.58
CA SER A 242 13.80 -2.73 -18.82
C SER A 242 14.76 -1.55 -18.60
N THR A 243 14.85 -1.02 -17.38
CA THR A 243 15.71 0.11 -17.03
C THR A 243 16.91 -0.25 -16.14
N GLY A 244 17.15 -1.54 -15.91
CA GLY A 244 18.27 -2.00 -15.06
C GLY A 244 18.08 -1.68 -13.57
N LEU A 245 16.83 -1.42 -13.15
CA LEU A 245 16.43 -1.13 -11.78
C LEU A 245 15.77 -2.34 -11.08
N SER A 246 15.92 -3.53 -11.66
CA SER A 246 15.39 -4.79 -11.10
C SER A 246 15.77 -4.97 -9.62
N GLY A 247 14.81 -5.41 -8.81
CA GLY A 247 14.95 -5.60 -7.37
C GLY A 247 15.10 -4.33 -6.53
N LYS A 248 15.23 -3.15 -7.15
CA LYS A 248 15.28 -1.85 -6.45
C LYS A 248 13.93 -1.14 -6.41
N VAL A 249 13.03 -1.47 -7.33
CA VAL A 249 11.75 -0.77 -7.49
C VAL A 249 10.62 -1.59 -6.90
N SER A 250 9.77 -0.91 -6.14
CA SER A 250 8.51 -1.44 -5.66
C SER A 250 7.48 -0.31 -5.59
N PRO A 251 6.18 -0.60 -5.41
CA PRO A 251 5.16 0.44 -5.20
C PRO A 251 5.51 1.47 -4.13
N HIS A 252 6.20 1.04 -3.07
CA HIS A 252 6.61 1.93 -1.98
C HIS A 252 7.75 2.88 -2.38
N VAL A 253 8.57 2.50 -3.37
CA VAL A 253 9.67 3.32 -3.89
C VAL A 253 9.12 4.51 -4.69
N PHE A 254 8.06 4.34 -5.48
CA PHE A 254 7.39 5.47 -6.16
C PHE A 254 6.90 6.50 -5.15
N ARG A 255 6.20 6.03 -4.12
CA ARG A 255 5.67 6.90 -3.06
C ARG A 255 6.77 7.58 -2.25
N HIS A 256 7.88 6.89 -1.99
CA HIS A 256 9.03 7.49 -1.32
C HIS A 256 9.69 8.54 -2.22
N SER A 257 9.92 8.24 -3.49
CA SER A 257 10.50 9.17 -4.47
C SER A 257 9.61 10.39 -4.66
N TYR A 258 8.29 10.22 -4.71
CA TYR A 258 7.32 11.32 -4.71
C TYR A 258 7.50 12.25 -3.51
N ALA A 259 7.56 11.69 -2.30
CA ALA A 259 7.72 12.46 -1.07
C ALA A 259 9.05 13.20 -1.05
N THR A 260 10.15 12.50 -1.38
CA THR A 260 11.49 13.06 -1.41
C THR A 260 11.60 14.17 -2.44
N HIS A 261 11.12 13.97 -3.67
CA HIS A 261 11.22 14.99 -4.71
C HIS A 261 10.34 16.22 -4.45
N LEU A 262 9.19 16.06 -3.78
CA LEU A 262 8.43 17.22 -3.32
C LEU A 262 9.21 18.03 -2.27
N LEU A 263 9.83 17.37 -1.30
CA LEU A 263 10.64 18.05 -0.28
C LEU A 263 11.88 18.72 -0.89
N ASP A 264 12.58 18.02 -1.78
CA ASP A 264 13.75 18.54 -2.48
C ASP A 264 13.38 19.71 -3.40
N GLY A 265 12.17 19.70 -3.96
CA GLY A 265 11.58 20.80 -4.72
C GLY A 265 11.05 21.96 -3.87
N GLY A 266 11.20 21.90 -2.54
CA GLY A 266 10.84 22.99 -1.63
C GLY A 266 9.41 22.94 -1.08
N ALA A 267 8.66 21.85 -1.28
CA ALA A 267 7.35 21.70 -0.67
C ALA A 267 7.43 21.59 0.85
N ASP A 268 6.50 22.24 1.55
CA ASP A 268 6.37 22.12 3.00
C ASP A 268 6.07 20.66 3.40
N ILE A 269 6.78 20.15 4.42
CA ILE A 269 6.64 18.77 4.91
C ILE A 269 5.19 18.41 5.28
N ARG A 270 4.41 19.37 5.77
CA ARG A 270 3.01 19.18 6.14
C ARG A 270 2.13 19.03 4.90
N VAL A 271 2.41 19.75 3.82
CA VAL A 271 1.74 19.56 2.52
C VAL A 271 2.03 18.16 1.97
N VAL A 272 3.28 17.72 2.05
CA VAL A 272 3.67 16.36 1.64
C VAL A 272 2.93 15.29 2.46
N GLN A 273 2.77 15.50 3.77
CA GLN A 273 2.03 14.60 4.64
C GLN A 273 0.54 14.51 4.28
N GLU A 274 -0.08 15.65 3.96
CA GLU A 274 -1.48 15.72 3.54
C GLU A 274 -1.70 14.98 2.21
N LEU A 275 -0.85 15.25 1.20
CA LEU A 275 -0.87 14.59 -0.11
C LEU A 275 -0.74 13.05 0.00
N LEU A 276 0.01 12.60 0.99
CA LEU A 276 0.21 11.18 1.26
C LEU A 276 -0.90 10.59 2.17
N GLY A 277 -1.66 11.39 2.90
CA GLY A 277 -2.70 10.92 3.82
C GLY A 277 -2.14 10.16 5.03
N HIS A 278 -1.06 10.67 5.64
CA HIS A 278 -0.53 10.11 6.88
C HIS A 278 -1.41 10.50 8.07
N ALA A 279 -2.02 9.51 8.73
CA ALA A 279 -2.88 9.72 9.90
C ALA A 279 -2.14 9.84 11.26
N SER A 280 -0.81 10.02 11.27
CA SER A 280 -0.06 10.19 12.52
C SER A 280 1.28 10.89 12.26
N VAL A 281 1.39 12.12 12.75
CA VAL A 281 2.52 12.54 13.57
C VAL A 281 1.90 12.69 14.96
N THR A 282 2.52 12.11 15.97
CA THR A 282 2.09 12.17 17.36
C THR A 282 1.64 13.60 17.72
N THR A 283 0.48 13.71 18.38
CA THR A 283 -0.06 14.87 19.12
C THR A 283 -0.87 15.95 18.36
N THR A 284 -2.18 15.81 18.58
CA THR A 284 -3.39 16.58 18.29
C THR A 284 -3.42 18.07 18.69
N GLN A 285 -2.35 18.86 18.58
CA GLN A 285 -2.39 20.25 19.12
C GLN A 285 -1.94 21.40 18.23
N ILE A 286 -1.69 21.21 16.92
CA ILE A 286 -1.45 22.34 16.01
C ILE A 286 -2.20 22.11 14.69
N TYR A 287 -3.54 22.03 14.78
CA TYR A 287 -4.42 22.09 13.62
C TYR A 287 -4.55 23.54 13.15
N THR A 288 -3.84 23.92 12.09
CA THR A 288 -4.20 25.09 11.29
C THR A 288 -4.27 24.65 9.83
N LEU A 289 -5.46 24.85 9.23
CA LEU A 289 -5.84 24.44 7.89
C LEU A 289 -4.70 24.66 6.89
N ILE A 290 -4.15 23.57 6.36
CA ILE A 290 -3.50 23.63 5.06
C ILE A 290 -4.64 23.62 4.05
N THR A 291 -4.86 24.77 3.39
CA THR A 291 -5.88 24.88 2.36
C THR A 291 -5.49 24.04 1.15
N ILE A 292 -6.49 23.59 0.39
CA ILE A 292 -6.27 22.84 -0.85
C ILE A 292 -5.42 23.65 -1.86
N ASP A 293 -5.51 24.98 -1.79
CA ASP A 293 -4.71 25.90 -2.61
C ASP A 293 -3.21 25.81 -2.29
N LYS A 294 -2.85 25.75 -1.00
CA LYS A 294 -1.44 25.56 -0.59
C LYS A 294 -0.92 24.19 -1.01
N VAL A 295 -1.77 23.16 -0.94
CA VAL A 295 -1.42 21.81 -1.43
C VAL A 295 -1.16 21.83 -2.94
N ARG A 296 -2.02 22.52 -3.69
CA ARG A 296 -1.90 22.71 -5.14
C ARG A 296 -0.63 23.47 -5.52
N GLU A 297 -0.39 24.62 -4.89
CA GLU A 297 0.75 25.50 -5.20
C GLU A 297 2.08 24.80 -4.94
N ALA A 298 2.22 24.14 -3.78
CA ALA A 298 3.41 23.37 -3.46
C ALA A 298 3.63 22.21 -4.44
N TYR A 299 2.57 21.52 -4.86
CA TYR A 299 2.70 20.48 -5.89
C TYR A 299 3.15 21.08 -7.23
N ALA A 300 2.53 22.18 -7.67
CA ALA A 300 2.81 22.84 -8.94
C ALA A 300 4.25 23.37 -9.03
N THR A 301 4.81 23.82 -7.92
CA THR A 301 6.15 24.40 -7.84
C THR A 301 7.24 23.36 -7.58
N ALA A 302 6.94 22.30 -6.81
CA ALA A 302 7.96 21.36 -6.35
C ALA A 302 7.97 20.01 -7.09
N HIS A 303 6.83 19.53 -7.62
CA HIS A 303 6.80 18.18 -8.21
C HIS A 303 7.41 18.17 -9.62
N PRO A 304 8.39 17.27 -9.93
CA PRO A 304 9.07 17.26 -11.24
C PRO A 304 8.18 17.01 -12.46
N ARG A 305 6.94 16.56 -12.25
CA ARG A 305 5.95 16.27 -13.32
C ARG A 305 4.62 17.01 -13.12
N ALA A 306 4.67 18.17 -12.48
CA ALA A 306 3.47 19.01 -12.30
C ALA A 306 2.99 19.65 -13.62
N ASN A 307 3.92 20.17 -14.44
CA ASN A 307 3.64 20.96 -15.65
C ASN A 307 4.01 20.23 -16.93
#